data_AF-A0A2N8SC18-F1
#
_entry.id   AF-A0A2N8SC18-F1
#
_cell.length_a   1.000
_cell.length_b   1.000
_cell.length_c   1.000
_cell.angle_alpha   90.00
_cell.angle_beta   90.00
_cell.angle_gamma   90.00
#
_symmetry.space_group_name_H-M   'P 1'
#
loop_
_entity.id
_entity.type
_entity.pdbx_description
1 polymer ?
#
loop_
_entity_poly.entity_id
_entity_poly.type
_entity_poly.pdbx_seq_one_letter_code
_entity_poly.pdbx_strand_id
1 'polypeptide(L)' 'MLYHRASPQRLMSAANALMVAGVLLLLLGISGAYLFERHLAMGSIIAAHALVILGPTALKIGYVMRLLAERKTKLAA' A
#
# COMPACT_ATOMS: atom_id res chain seq x y z
N MET A 1 0.31 -14.23 21.79
CA MET A 1 -0.08 -12.81 21.81
C MET A 1 1.17 -11.97 21.51
N LEU A 2 1.55 -11.85 20.23
CA LEU A 2 2.78 -11.16 19.79
C LEU A 2 2.56 -9.64 19.79
N TYR A 3 2.43 -9.04 20.97
CA TYR A 3 2.40 -7.58 21.12
C TYR A 3 3.85 -7.06 21.06
N HIS A 4 4.48 -7.17 19.89
CA HIS A 4 5.73 -6.48 19.66
C HIS A 4 5.44 -4.98 19.79
N ARG A 5 5.97 -4.34 20.84
CA ARG A 5 5.90 -2.89 21.04
C ARG A 5 6.74 -2.21 19.94
N ALA A 6 6.26 -2.26 18.70
CA ALA A 6 6.80 -1.40 17.66
C ALA A 6 6.59 0.04 18.14
N SER A 7 7.69 0.79 18.27
CA SER A 7 7.66 2.22 18.57
C SER A 7 6.68 2.90 17.59
N PRO A 8 5.75 3.75 18.06
CA PRO A 8 4.75 4.38 17.20
C PRO A 8 5.34 5.06 15.96
N GLN A 9 6.56 5.60 16.07
CA GLN A 9 7.31 6.21 14.96
C GLN A 9 7.69 5.21 13.85
N ARG A 10 8.16 4.01 14.21
CA ARG A 10 8.44 2.93 13.23
C ARG A 10 7.17 2.47 12.53
N LEU A 11 6.06 2.37 13.27
CA LEU A 11 4.77 2.01 12.69
C LEU A 11 4.27 3.09 11.72
N MET A 12 4.41 4.37 12.09
CA MET A 12 4.09 5.51 11.23
C MET A 12 4.93 5.54 9.95
N SER A 13 6.25 5.31 10.05
CA SER A 13 7.15 5.26 8.90
C SER A 13 6.81 4.09 7.97
N ALA A 14 6.59 2.88 8.53
CA ALA A 14 6.17 1.72 7.75
C ALA A 14 4.80 1.93 7.07
N ALA A 15 3.85 2.56 7.77
CA ALA A 15 2.56 2.93 7.20
C ALA A 15 2.72 3.87 6.00
N ASN A 16 3.53 4.93 6.14
CA ASN A 16 3.76 5.87 5.05
C ASN A 16 4.47 5.23 3.86
N ALA A 17 5.49 4.40 4.11
CA ALA A 17 6.18 3.65 3.06
C ALA A 17 5.22 2.72 2.31
N LEU A 18 4.34 2.02 3.04
CA LEU A 18 3.34 1.14 2.44
C LEU A 18 2.30 1.92 1.63
N MET A 19 1.90 3.11 2.10
CA MET A 19 1.00 3.99 1.35
C MET A 19 1.65 4.46 0.03
N VAL A 20 2.90 4.93 0.07
CA VAL A 20 3.64 5.35 -1.13
C VAL A 20 3.80 4.18 -2.10
N ALA A 21 4.22 3.01 -1.61
CA ALA A 21 4.32 1.80 -2.44
C ALA A 21 2.97 1.43 -3.06
N GLY A 22 1.87 1.53 -2.30
CA GLY A 22 0.51 1.28 -2.78
C GLY A 22 0.08 2.23 -3.89
N VAL A 23 0.41 3.53 -3.79
CA VAL A 23 0.19 4.50 -4.89
C VAL A 23 0.99 4.11 -6.12
N LEU A 24 2.29 3.82 -5.97
CA LEU A 24 3.15 3.48 -7.10
C LEU A 24 2.67 2.20 -7.82
N LEU A 25 2.31 1.16 -7.06
CA LEU A 25 1.73 -0.06 -7.62
C LEU A 25 0.42 0.21 -8.34
N LEU A 26 -0.46 1.04 -7.77
CA LEU A 26 -1.73 1.40 -8.40
C LEU A 26 -1.50 2.16 -9.71
N LEU A 27 -0.62 3.15 -9.73
CA LEU A 27 -0.31 3.93 -10.93
C LEU A 27 0.30 3.04 -12.03
N LEU A 28 1.21 2.14 -11.65
CA LEU A 28 1.83 1.21 -12.59
C LEU A 28 0.81 0.20 -13.12
N GLY A 29 -0.06 -0.31 -12.26
CA GLY A 29 -1.17 -1.20 -12.62
C GLY A 29 -2.16 -0.54 -13.57
N ILE A 30 -2.63 0.67 -13.26
CA ILE A 30 -3.55 1.44 -14.12
C ILE A 30 -2.91 1.69 -15.49
N SER A 31 -1.64 2.10 -15.50
CA SER A 31 -0.91 2.35 -16.74
C SER A 31 -0.82 1.07 -17.59
N GLY A 32 -0.40 -0.05 -17.01
CA GLY A 32 -0.28 -1.31 -17.74
C GLY A 32 -1.62 -1.89 -18.20
N ALA A 33 -2.65 -1.79 -17.37
CA ALA A 33 -3.94 -2.43 -17.61
C ALA A 33 -4.86 -1.63 -18.55
N TYR A 34 -4.72 -0.31 -18.61
CA TYR A 34 -5.65 0.54 -19.36
C TYR A 34 -4.98 1.45 -20.39
N LEU A 35 -3.73 1.88 -20.20
CA LEU A 35 -3.05 2.78 -21.15
C LEU A 35 -2.23 2.00 -22.19
N PHE A 36 -1.56 0.91 -21.77
CA PHE A 36 -0.63 0.16 -22.62
C PHE A 36 -1.13 -1.24 -22.99
N GLU A 37 -2.39 -1.58 -22.73
CA GLU A 37 -2.94 -2.94 -22.90
C GLU A 37 -2.66 -3.54 -24.29
N ARG A 38 -2.72 -2.73 -25.36
CA ARG A 38 -2.51 -3.18 -26.75
C ARG A 38 -1.06 -3.57 -27.06
N HIS A 39 -0.11 -3.18 -26.21
CA HIS A 39 1.33 -3.42 -26.39
C HIS A 39 1.87 -4.48 -25.43
N LEU A 40 1.07 -4.97 -24.49
CA LEU A 40 1.48 -5.95 -23.49
C LEU A 40 1.05 -7.36 -23.90
N ALA A 41 1.89 -8.35 -23.59
CA ALA A 41 1.50 -9.75 -23.68
C ALA A 41 0.42 -10.07 -22.62
N MET A 42 -0.40 -11.09 -22.88
CA MET A 42 -1.53 -11.46 -22.02
C MET A 42 -1.15 -11.60 -20.53
N GLY A 43 -0.02 -12.26 -20.24
CA GLY A 43 0.47 -12.41 -18.87
C GLY A 43 0.79 -11.07 -18.18
N SER A 44 1.33 -10.10 -18.92
CA SER A 44 1.64 -8.76 -18.39
C SER A 44 0.38 -7.94 -18.11
N ILE A 45 -0.67 -8.10 -18.93
CA ILE A 45 -1.97 -7.46 -18.68
C ILE A 45 -2.60 -8.01 -17.38
N ILE A 46 -2.56 -9.33 -17.19
CA ILE A 46 -3.04 -9.97 -15.95
C ILE A 46 -2.26 -9.45 -14.74
N ALA A 47 -0.93 -9.38 -14.85
CA ALA A 47 -0.09 -8.80 -13.79
C ALA A 47 -0.46 -7.34 -13.51
N ALA A 48 -0.68 -6.52 -14.54
CA ALA A 48 -1.08 -5.13 -14.38
C ALA A 48 -2.43 -4.99 -13.64
N HIS A 49 -3.43 -5.81 -13.97
CA HIS A 49 -4.68 -5.86 -13.21
C HIS A 49 -4.48 -6.32 -11.76
N ALA A 50 -3.60 -7.29 -11.51
CA ALA A 50 -3.26 -7.68 -10.15
C ALA A 50 -2.67 -6.50 -9.36
N LEU A 51 -1.85 -5.67 -9.97
CA LEU A 51 -1.32 -4.44 -9.35
C LEU A 51 -2.42 -3.42 -9.03
N VAL A 52 -3.45 -3.29 -9.87
CA VAL A 52 -4.63 -2.45 -9.60
C VAL A 52 -5.43 -2.94 -8.38
N ILE A 53 -5.36 -4.23 -8.04
CA ILE A 53 -5.98 -4.78 -6.83
C ILE A 53 -5.05 -4.61 -5.62
N LEU A 54 -3.76 -4.90 -5.79
CA LEU A 54 -2.77 -4.84 -4.72
C LEU A 54 -2.48 -3.41 -4.24
N GLY A 55 -2.44 -2.42 -5.14
CA GLY A 55 -2.17 -1.02 -4.79
C GLY A 55 -3.18 -0.41 -3.79
N PRO A 56 -4.50 -0.44 -4.08
CA PRO A 56 -5.54 0.02 -3.16
C PRO A 56 -5.59 -0.80 -1.86
N THR A 57 -5.24 -2.08 -1.93
CA THR A 57 -5.15 -2.94 -0.74
C THR A 57 -4.01 -2.50 0.17
N ALA A 58 -2.82 -2.26 -0.39
CA ALA A 58 -1.67 -1.74 0.36
C ALA A 58 -1.98 -0.34 0.94
N LEU A 59 -2.64 0.53 0.18
CA LEU A 59 -3.08 1.85 0.65
C LEU A 59 -4.03 1.76 1.85
N LYS A 60 -5.04 0.91 1.79
CA LYS A 60 -5.98 0.70 2.90
C LYS A 60 -5.28 0.20 4.15
N ILE A 61 -4.39 -0.79 4.01
CA ILE A 61 -3.62 -1.34 5.13
C ILE A 61 -2.69 -0.26 5.71
N GLY A 62 -1.94 0.45 4.86
CA GLY A 62 -1.06 1.54 5.28
C GLY A 62 -1.82 2.65 6.01
N TYR A 63 -3.00 3.03 5.52
CA TYR A 63 -3.85 4.01 6.18
C TYR A 63 -4.31 3.57 7.58
N VAL A 64 -4.77 2.33 7.72
CA VAL A 64 -5.16 1.79 9.05
C VAL A 64 -3.96 1.71 9.99
N MET A 65 -2.78 1.33 9.49
CA MET A 65 -1.53 1.35 10.27
C MET A 65 -1.16 2.76 10.73
N ARG A 66 -1.36 3.77 9.85
CA ARG A 66 -1.14 5.18 10.17
C ARG A 66 -2.05 5.65 11.30
N LEU A 67 -3.36 5.37 11.19
CA LEU A 67 -4.34 5.66 12.24
C LEU A 67 -4.00 4.96 13.56
N LEU A 68 -3.54 3.71 13.50
CA LEU A 68 -3.12 2.97 14.70
C LEU A 68 -1.90 3.60 15.36
N ALA A 69 -0.91 4.07 14.57
CA ALA A 69 0.24 4.79 15.09
C ALA A 69 -0.17 6.11 15.77
N GLU A 70 -1.03 6.91 15.12
CA GLU A 70 -1.55 8.17 15.67
C GLU A 70 -2.35 7.95 16.96
N ARG A 71 -3.17 6.90 17.02
CA ARG A 71 -3.90 6.55 18.23
C ARG A 71 -2.96 6.18 19.37
N LYS A 72 -1.91 5.41 19.09
CA LYS A 72 -0.89 5.03 20.09
C LYS A 72 -0.09 6.23 20.59
N THR A 73 0.26 7.19 19.72
CA THR A 73 0.95 8.41 20.15
C THR A 73 0.06 9.28 21.03
N LYS A 74 -1.23 9.43 20.68
CA LYS A 74 -2.18 10.22 21.49
C LYS A 74 -2.43 9.62 22.88
N LEU A 75 -2.46 8.30 23.00
CA LEU A 75 -2.65 7.61 24.28
C LEU A 75 -1.39 7.61 25.17
N ALA A 76 -0.22 7.94 24.61
CA ALA A 76 1.05 7.97 25.32
C ALA A 76 1.49 9.39 25.75
N ALA A 77 0.74 10.42 25.33
CA ALA A 77 0.89 11.81 25.72
C ALA A 77 -0.07 12.13 26.88
#